data_AF-A0A2N4YN88-F1
#
_entry.id   AF-A0A2N4YN88-F1
#
_cell.length_a   1.000
_cell.length_b   1.000
_cell.length_c   1.000
_cell.angle_alpha   90.00
_cell.angle_beta   90.00
_cell.angle_gamma   90.00
#
_symmetry.space_group_name_H-M   'P 1'
#
loop_
_entity.id
_entity.type
_entity.pdbx_description
1 polymer ?
#
loop_
_entity_poly.entity_id
_entity_poly.type
_entity_poly.pdbx_seq_one_letter_code
_entity_poly.pdbx_strand_id
1 'polypeptide(L)' 'MKENDIAGILTSTRTIALVGASDKPDRPSYRVMKYL' A
#
# COMPACT_ATOMS: atom_id res chain seq x y z
N MET A 1 5.65 -13.05 12.84
CA MET A 1 6.34 -11.85 12.33
C MET A 1 6.26 -10.81 13.42
N LYS A 2 7.39 -10.28 13.87
CA LYS A 2 7.44 -9.22 14.89
C LYS A 2 7.34 -7.87 14.20
N GLU A 3 7.00 -6.84 14.95
CA GLU A 3 6.75 -5.47 14.47
C GLU A 3 7.96 -4.90 13.75
N ASN A 4 9.17 -5.21 14.24
CA ASN A 4 10.42 -4.83 13.59
C ASN A 4 10.59 -5.47 12.21
N ASP A 5 10.10 -6.70 12.01
CA ASP A 5 10.18 -7.39 10.71
C ASP A 5 9.27 -6.67 9.70
N ILE A 6 8.04 -6.32 10.12
CA ILE A 6 7.08 -5.57 9.29
C ILE A 6 7.63 -4.20 8.94
N ALA A 7 8.16 -3.48 9.93
CA ALA A 7 8.77 -2.16 9.72
C ALA A 7 9.93 -2.23 8.71
N GLY A 8 10.77 -3.25 8.81
CA GLY A 8 11.86 -3.48 7.84
C GLY A 8 11.36 -3.73 6.42
N ILE A 9 10.31 -4.55 6.26
CA ILE A 9 9.71 -4.83 4.95
C ILE A 9 9.08 -3.56 4.36
N LEU A 10 8.26 -2.84 5.13
CA LEU A 10 7.56 -1.64 4.65
C LEU A 10 8.52 -0.51 4.29
N THR A 11 9.66 -0.37 4.98
CA THR A 11 10.66 0.67 4.70
C THR A 11 11.60 0.33 3.54
N SER A 12 11.84 -0.96 3.27
CA SER A 12 12.73 -1.41 2.19
C SER A 12 12.03 -1.63 0.85
N THR A 13 10.72 -1.91 0.85
CA THR A 13 9.95 -2.19 -0.37
C THR A 13 9.89 -0.96 -1.27
N ARG A 14 10.22 -1.14 -2.55
CA ARG A 14 10.26 -0.05 -3.56
C ARG A 14 9.07 -0.04 -4.50
N THR A 15 8.44 -1.19 -4.70
CA THR A 15 7.36 -1.34 -5.66
C THR A 15 6.22 -2.10 -4.99
N ILE A 16 5.03 -1.50 -4.97
CA ILE A 16 3.82 -2.10 -4.43
C ILE A 16 2.79 -2.19 -5.55
N ALA A 17 2.34 -3.39 -5.88
CA ALA A 17 1.26 -3.59 -6.83
C ALA A 17 -0.09 -3.48 -6.12
N LEU A 18 -0.94 -2.57 -6.59
CA LEU A 18 -2.31 -2.44 -6.08
C LEU A 18 -3.29 -3.20 -6.96
N VAL A 19 -3.75 -4.36 -6.49
CA VAL A 19 -4.77 -5.15 -7.17
C VAL A 19 -6.15 -4.51 -6.97
N GLY A 20 -6.88 -4.25 -8.06
CA GLY A 20 -8.18 -3.58 -7.99
C GLY A 20 -8.08 -2.06 -7.82
N ALA A 21 -6.96 -1.45 -8.27
CA ALA A 21 -6.83 -0.01 -8.41
C ALA A 21 -8.02 0.57 -9.19
N SER A 22 -8.56 1.70 -8.71
CA SER A 22 -9.73 2.33 -9.30
C SER A 22 -9.66 3.83 -9.13
N ASP A 23 -10.03 4.58 -10.18
CA ASP A 23 -10.02 6.05 -10.16
C ASP A 23 -11.21 6.69 -9.43
N LYS A 24 -12.11 5.89 -8.86
CA LYS A 24 -13.31 6.34 -8.17
C LYS A 24 -12.98 6.79 -6.73
N PRO A 25 -13.12 8.09 -6.36
CA PRO A 25 -12.65 8.59 -5.07
C PRO A 25 -13.33 7.99 -3.82
N ASP A 26 -14.56 7.51 -3.97
CA ASP A 26 -15.32 6.82 -2.93
C ASP A 26 -14.73 5.45 -2.60
N ARG A 27 -14.07 4.79 -3.57
CA ARG A 27 -13.48 3.47 -3.37
C ARG A 27 -12.25 3.52 -2.45
N PRO A 28 -12.13 2.61 -1.48
CA PRO A 28 -10.96 2.54 -0.62
C PRO A 28 -9.63 2.39 -1.38
N SER A 29 -9.62 1.62 -2.48
CA SER A 29 -8.41 1.43 -3.28
C SER A 29 -7.87 2.73 -3.88
N TYR A 30 -8.73 3.70 -4.21
CA TYR A 30 -8.29 5.03 -4.65
C TYR A 30 -7.48 5.76 -3.56
N ARG A 31 -7.97 5.74 -2.31
CA ARG A 31 -7.29 6.42 -1.20
C ARG A 31 -5.97 5.77 -0.84
N VAL A 32 -5.90 4.44 -0.89
CA VAL A 32 -4.66 3.68 -0.68
C VAL A 32 -3.66 4.00 -1.79
N MET A 33 -4.08 3.96 -3.07
CA MET A 33 -3.21 4.30 -4.20
C MET A 33 -2.63 5.71 -4.11
N LYS A 34 -3.43 6.67 -3.63
CA LYS A 34 -3.01 8.08 -3.48
C LYS A 34 -2.03 8.29 -2.32
N TYR A 35 -2.05 7.42 -1.32
CA TYR A 35 -1.17 7.50 -0.16
C TYR A 35 0.20 6.86 -0.41
N LEU A 36 0.22 5.74 -1.15
CA LEU A 36 1.43 5.05 -1.56
C LEU A 36 2.24 5.90 -2.55
#